data_AF-A0A397TZV3-F1
#
_entry.id   AF-A0A397TZV3-F1
#
_cell.length_a   1.000
_cell.length_b   1.000
_cell.length_c   1.000
_cell.angle_alpha   90.00
_cell.angle_beta   90.00
_cell.angle_gamma   90.00
#
_symmetry.space_group_name_H-M   'P 1'
#
loop_
_entity.id
_entity.type
_entity.pdbx_description
1 polymer ?
#
loop_
_entity_poly.entity_id
_entity_poly.type
_entity_poly.pdbx_seq_one_letter_code
_entity_poly.pdbx_strand_id
1 'polypeptide(L)'
;MTVYLIIQINLKLPIIDFPYEPSFKIYTSNLPELFDHNDENSRVVKELNENIKYLNIATQVQEEVAKATTKATDIPRNNVIVITLGTGSTLPAKYRNVSSMLLTMPNNGCILLDVGEGTFAALLRLFSSCGKSHD
;
A
#
# COMPACT_ATOMS: atom_id res chain seq x y z
N MET A 1 23.61 51.04 -32.63
CA MET A 1 23.45 49.58 -32.77
C MET A 1 23.31 49.03 -31.36
N THR A 2 22.09 48.72 -30.94
CA THR A 2 21.70 48.54 -29.54
C THR A 2 22.14 47.18 -29.01
N VAL A 3 22.93 47.17 -27.93
CA VAL A 3 23.36 45.95 -27.22
C VAL A 3 22.32 45.64 -26.15
N TYR A 4 21.61 44.53 -26.27
CA TYR A 4 20.75 44.02 -25.20
C TYR A 4 21.58 43.13 -24.27
N LEU A 5 21.90 43.66 -23.08
CA LEU A 5 22.39 42.87 -21.96
C LEU A 5 21.19 42.20 -21.29
N ILE A 6 20.92 40.94 -21.64
CA ILE A 6 19.90 40.14 -20.95
C ILE A 6 20.52 39.67 -19.64
N ILE A 7 20.28 40.41 -18.56
CA ILE A 7 20.60 39.99 -17.19
C ILE A 7 19.65 38.86 -16.85
N GLN A 8 20.13 37.63 -16.94
CA GLN A 8 19.40 36.44 -16.54
C GLN A 8 19.37 36.40 -15.00
N ILE A 9 18.35 37.04 -14.41
CA ILE A 9 18.09 36.98 -12.97
C ILE A 9 17.80 35.52 -12.63
N ASN A 10 18.71 34.90 -11.88
CA ASN A 10 18.62 33.53 -11.41
C ASN A 10 17.59 33.47 -10.26
N LEU A 11 16.31 33.59 -10.59
CA LEU A 11 15.20 33.32 -9.67
C LEU A 11 15.12 31.81 -9.46
N LYS A 12 15.90 31.34 -8.49
CA LYS A 12 15.87 29.95 -8.02
C LYS A 12 14.59 29.74 -7.19
N LEU A 13 13.46 29.57 -7.86
CA LEU A 13 12.28 28.97 -7.25
C LEU A 13 12.63 27.49 -7.03
N PRO A 14 12.67 26.99 -5.79
CA PRO A 14 12.65 25.54 -5.61
C PRO A 14 11.27 25.09 -6.09
N ILE A 15 11.16 23.85 -6.55
CA ILE A 15 9.92 23.16 -6.88
C ILE A 15 9.57 23.25 -8.38
N ILE A 16 10.07 22.23 -9.10
CA ILE A 16 9.62 21.69 -10.40
C ILE A 16 10.43 22.15 -11.62
N ASP A 17 11.38 21.29 -12.02
CA ASP A 17 11.88 21.24 -13.39
C ASP A 17 10.79 20.58 -14.27
N PHE A 18 10.24 21.33 -15.23
CA PHE A 18 9.38 20.78 -16.28
C PHE A 18 10.23 20.42 -17.51
N PRO A 19 10.67 19.16 -17.68
CA PRO A 19 11.28 18.75 -18.94
C PRO A 19 10.20 18.79 -20.04
N TYR A 20 10.37 19.71 -20.99
CA TYR A 20 9.48 19.86 -22.15
C TYR A 20 9.61 18.69 -23.15
N GLU A 21 10.66 17.86 -23.02
CA GLU A 21 10.88 16.68 -23.86
C GLU A 21 10.76 15.39 -23.04
N PRO A 22 10.08 14.35 -23.57
CA PRO A 22 9.99 13.06 -22.91
C PRO A 22 11.40 12.46 -22.82
N SER A 23 11.89 12.33 -21.60
CA SER A 23 13.15 11.67 -21.30
C SER A 23 12.90 10.51 -20.36
N PHE A 24 13.49 9.35 -20.66
CA PHE A 24 13.48 8.18 -19.77
C PHE A 24 14.49 8.37 -18.64
N LYS A 25 14.31 9.44 -17.85
CA LYS A 25 15.17 9.77 -16.72
C LYS A 25 14.33 9.80 -15.45
N ILE A 26 14.81 9.11 -14.42
CA ILE A 26 14.24 9.16 -13.09
C ILE A 26 14.90 10.35 -12.38
N TYR A 27 14.12 11.39 -12.11
CA TYR A 27 14.60 12.57 -11.40
C TYR A 27 14.59 12.30 -9.90
N THR A 28 15.78 12.14 -9.31
CA THR A 28 15.95 11.89 -7.87
C THR A 28 16.40 13.11 -7.08
N SER A 29 16.70 14.22 -7.76
CA SER A 29 17.28 15.44 -7.17
C SER A 29 16.44 16.07 -6.05
N ASN A 30 15.12 15.89 -6.07
CA ASN A 30 14.20 16.47 -5.10
C ASN A 30 13.49 15.40 -4.24
N LEU A 31 13.90 14.13 -4.34
CA LEU A 31 13.32 13.10 -3.49
C LEU A 31 13.89 13.22 -2.07
N PRO A 32 13.05 13.15 -1.03
CA PRO A 32 13.55 12.93 0.32
C PRO A 32 14.32 11.61 0.37
N GLU A 33 15.26 11.50 1.30
CA GLU A 33 15.97 10.25 1.55
C GLU A 33 14.94 9.13 1.80
N LEU A 34 15.21 7.96 1.20
CA LEU A 34 14.34 6.80 1.38
C LEU A 34 14.35 6.40 2.86
N PHE A 35 13.17 6.15 3.42
CA PHE A 35 13.08 5.65 4.78
C PHE A 35 13.68 4.25 4.86
N ASP A 36 14.82 4.12 5.55
CA ASP A 36 15.41 2.85 5.93
C ASP A 36 15.10 2.56 7.41
N HIS A 37 14.47 1.42 7.67
CA HIS A 37 14.10 1.00 9.01
C HIS A 37 15.26 0.35 9.77
N ASN A 38 16.38 0.05 9.09
CA ASN A 38 17.60 -0.50 9.72
C ASN A 38 18.60 0.59 10.11
N ASP A 39 18.39 1.84 9.67
CA ASP A 39 19.26 2.95 10.01
C ASP A 39 18.81 3.64 11.31
N GLU A 40 19.50 3.31 12.40
CA GLU A 40 19.29 3.92 13.72
C GLU A 40 19.63 5.42 13.76
N ASN A 41 20.42 5.93 12.80
CA ASN A 41 20.84 7.33 12.72
C ASN A 41 19.99 8.19 11.79
N SER A 42 18.92 7.61 11.23
CA SER A 42 17.99 8.30 10.34
C SER A 42 17.38 9.54 11.01
N ARG A 43 17.11 10.58 10.21
CA ARG A 43 16.43 11.80 10.64
C ARG A 43 15.13 11.50 11.39
N VAL A 44 14.37 10.51 10.91
CA VAL A 44 13.09 10.10 11.51
C VAL A 44 13.30 9.53 12.92
N VAL A 45 14.33 8.71 13.12
CA VAL A 45 14.63 8.13 14.44
C VAL A 45 15.07 9.21 15.43
N LYS A 46 15.84 10.21 14.98
CA LYS A 46 16.22 11.37 15.79
C LYS A 46 15.01 12.20 16.22
N GLU A 47 14.13 12.55 15.27
CA GLU A 47 12.89 13.29 15.56
C GLU A 47 11.93 12.49 16.49
N LEU A 48 11.92 11.16 16.39
CA LEU A 48 11.15 10.31 17.30
C LEU A 48 11.76 10.27 18.71
N ASN A 49 13.08 10.20 18.84
CA ASN A 49 13.79 10.21 20.13
C ASN A 49 13.58 11.51 20.90
N GLU A 50 13.45 12.64 20.21
CA GLU A 50 13.10 13.92 20.82
C GLU A 50 11.65 13.93 21.36
N ASN A 51 10.77 13.13 20.76
CA ASN A 51 9.36 13.03 21.09
C ASN A 51 9.08 11.97 22.17
N ILE A 52 9.73 12.14 23.34
CA ILE A 52 9.70 11.22 24.50
C ILE A 52 8.28 10.81 24.92
N LYS A 53 7.31 11.73 24.82
CA LYS A 53 5.91 11.47 25.16
C LYS A 53 5.33 10.29 24.36
N TYR A 54 5.59 10.23 23.06
CA TYR A 54 5.04 9.19 22.19
C TYR A 54 5.76 7.86 22.37
N LEU A 55 7.08 7.90 22.64
CA LEU A 55 7.85 6.70 22.95
C LEU A 55 7.33 6.01 24.21
N ASN A 56 7.06 6.76 25.29
CA ASN A 56 6.54 6.19 26.53
C ASN A 56 5.18 5.52 26.33
N ILE A 57 4.29 6.15 25.55
CA ILE A 57 2.98 5.57 25.22
C ILE A 57 3.16 4.31 24.36
N ALA A 58 4.04 4.34 23.37
CA ALA A 58 4.32 3.19 22.51
C ALA A 58 4.86 2.00 23.31
N THR A 59 5.82 2.23 24.22
CA THR A 59 6.35 1.20 25.12
C THR A 59 5.26 0.65 26.02
N GLN A 60 4.43 1.51 26.62
CA GLN A 60 3.32 1.07 27.46
C GLN A 60 2.32 0.22 26.67
N VAL A 61 1.93 0.63 25.47
CA VAL A 61 1.04 -0.15 24.59
C VAL A 61 1.69 -1.47 24.21
N GLN A 62 2.98 -1.51 23.90
CA GLN A 62 3.70 -2.74 23.59
C GLN A 62 3.70 -3.70 24.79
N GLU A 63 3.92 -3.21 26.01
CA GLU A 63 3.87 -4.01 27.23
C GLU A 63 2.45 -4.54 27.51
N GLU A 64 1.43 -3.70 27.36
CA GLU A 64 0.03 -4.10 27.54
C GLU A 64 -0.39 -5.14 26.49
N VAL A 65 0.01 -4.95 25.22
CA VAL A 65 -0.20 -5.93 24.16
C VAL A 65 0.56 -7.22 24.46
N ALA A 66 1.79 -7.16 24.95
CA ALA A 66 2.56 -8.35 25.31
C ALA A 66 1.94 -9.14 26.48
N LYS A 67 1.36 -8.44 27.47
CA LYS A 67 0.65 -9.06 28.60
C LYS A 67 -0.71 -9.63 28.18
N ALA A 68 -1.45 -8.91 27.35
CA ALA A 68 -2.78 -9.30 26.85
C ALA A 68 -2.70 -10.40 25.78
N THR A 69 -1.59 -10.44 25.04
CA THR A 69 -1.32 -11.51 24.10
C THR A 69 -0.82 -12.72 24.89
N THR A 70 -1.74 -13.55 25.37
CA THR A 70 -1.45 -14.99 25.38
C THR A 70 -0.99 -15.29 23.97
N LYS A 71 0.23 -15.84 23.79
CA LYS A 71 0.73 -16.23 22.47
C LYS A 71 -0.41 -16.96 21.79
N ALA A 72 -1.08 -16.31 20.85
CA ALA A 72 -2.20 -16.89 20.16
C ALA A 72 -1.55 -17.83 19.16
N THR A 73 -1.14 -18.99 19.68
CA THR A 73 -0.48 -20.06 18.95
C THR A 73 -1.39 -20.69 17.92
N ASP A 74 -2.65 -20.25 17.87
CA ASP A 74 -3.72 -20.78 17.04
C ASP A 74 -4.50 -19.67 16.31
N ILE A 75 -3.88 -18.51 16.05
CA ILE A 75 -4.37 -17.69 14.93
C ILE A 75 -3.92 -18.47 13.68
N PRO A 76 -4.81 -18.82 12.74
CA PRO A 76 -4.44 -19.37 11.43
C PRO A 76 -3.71 -18.29 10.62
N ARG A 77 -2.50 -17.94 11.07
CA ARG A 77 -1.73 -16.78 10.63
C ARG A 77 -1.07 -17.02 9.28
N ASN A 78 -1.00 -18.27 8.82
CA ASN A 78 -0.13 -18.62 7.70
C ASN A 78 -0.84 -18.83 6.36
N ASN A 79 -2.17 -18.94 6.30
CA ASN A 79 -2.83 -19.41 5.08
C ASN A 79 -4.12 -18.63 4.76
N VAL A 80 -4.09 -17.30 4.87
CA VAL A 80 -5.15 -16.47 4.29
C VAL A 80 -4.80 -16.21 2.82
N ILE A 81 -5.67 -16.64 1.92
CA ILE A 81 -5.55 -16.37 0.48
C ILE A 81 -6.52 -15.23 0.15
N VAL A 82 -5.98 -14.17 -0.47
CA VAL A 82 -6.75 -13.00 -0.91
C VAL A 82 -6.94 -13.08 -2.41
N ILE A 83 -8.20 -13.12 -2.86
CA ILE A 83 -8.59 -13.23 -4.27
C ILE A 83 -9.36 -11.98 -4.66
N THR A 84 -8.78 -11.16 -5.53
CA THR A 84 -9.46 -9.97 -6.07
C THR A 84 -10.38 -10.36 -7.23
N LEU A 85 -11.69 -10.34 -7.01
CA LEU A 85 -12.72 -10.68 -8.00
C LEU A 85 -13.07 -9.47 -8.88
N GLY A 86 -12.99 -8.28 -8.30
CA GLY A 86 -13.21 -7.01 -8.99
C GLY A 86 -12.42 -5.90 -8.34
N THR A 87 -11.87 -5.01 -9.15
CA THR A 87 -11.03 -3.88 -8.71
C THR A 87 -11.48 -2.55 -9.31
N GLY A 88 -12.57 -2.56 -10.06
CA GLY A 88 -13.26 -1.37 -10.55
C GLY A 88 -14.03 -0.70 -9.43
N SER A 89 -14.33 0.58 -9.62
CA SER A 89 -15.21 1.34 -8.73
C SER A 89 -16.63 1.28 -9.31
N THR A 90 -17.25 2.42 -9.63
CA THR A 90 -18.69 2.52 -9.92
C THR A 90 -19.17 1.86 -11.22
N LEU A 91 -18.38 1.89 -12.31
CA LEU A 91 -18.83 1.38 -13.61
C LEU A 91 -18.03 0.13 -14.02
N PRO A 92 -18.69 -0.97 -14.43
CA PRO A 92 -18.01 -2.09 -15.05
C PRO A 92 -17.28 -1.63 -16.32
N ALA A 93 -16.04 -2.09 -16.46
CA ALA A 93 -15.23 -1.84 -17.65
C ALA A 93 -14.99 -3.14 -18.42
N LYS A 94 -14.61 -3.04 -19.69
CA LYS A 94 -14.34 -4.21 -20.57
C LYS A 94 -13.40 -5.25 -19.95
N TYR A 95 -12.48 -4.83 -19.09
CA TYR A 95 -11.45 -5.69 -18.49
C TYR A 95 -11.52 -5.76 -16.96
N ARG A 96 -12.44 -5.05 -16.30
CA ARG A 96 -12.52 -4.98 -14.84
C ARG A 96 -13.97 -4.90 -14.35
N ASN A 97 -14.32 -5.79 -13.44
CA ASN A 97 -15.57 -5.74 -12.70
C ASN A 97 -15.49 -4.74 -11.52
N VAL A 98 -16.65 -4.33 -11.02
CA VAL A 98 -16.84 -3.51 -9.81
C VAL A 98 -16.25 -4.22 -8.58
N SER A 99 -15.88 -3.48 -7.54
CA SER A 99 -15.10 -3.98 -6.40
C SER A 99 -15.70 -5.24 -5.76
N SER A 100 -14.84 -6.24 -5.58
CA SER A 100 -15.11 -7.42 -4.76
C SER A 100 -13.83 -8.20 -4.48
N MET A 101 -13.73 -8.72 -3.26
CA MET A 101 -12.57 -9.44 -2.77
C MET A 101 -13.00 -10.62 -1.90
N LEU A 102 -12.50 -11.81 -2.21
CA LEU A 102 -12.73 -13.02 -1.44
C LEU A 102 -11.49 -13.34 -0.62
N LEU A 103 -11.64 -13.39 0.70
CA LEU A 103 -10.64 -13.97 1.60
C LEU A 103 -11.02 -15.41 1.87
N THR A 104 -10.11 -16.33 1.63
CA THR A 104 -10.31 -17.75 1.97
C THR A 104 -9.24 -18.23 2.92
N MET A 105 -9.69 -18.92 3.97
CA MET A 105 -8.88 -19.62 4.94
C MET A 105 -9.21 -21.10 4.74
N PRO A 106 -8.28 -21.93 4.23
CA PRO A 106 -8.55 -23.32 3.85
C PRO A 106 -9.29 -24.15 4.92
N ASN A 107 -9.08 -23.84 6.20
CA ASN A 107 -9.65 -24.56 7.34
C ASN A 107 -10.70 -23.74 8.13
N ASN A 108 -10.93 -22.48 7.77
CA ASN A 108 -11.77 -21.55 8.55
C ASN A 108 -12.86 -20.86 7.71
N GLY A 109 -13.05 -21.32 6.46
CA GLY A 109 -14.09 -20.82 5.56
C GLY A 109 -13.64 -19.64 4.70
N CYS A 110 -14.60 -18.82 4.29
CA CYS A 110 -14.32 -17.66 3.43
C CYS A 110 -15.16 -16.45 3.82
N ILE A 111 -14.63 -15.26 3.52
CA ILE A 111 -15.25 -13.96 3.76
C ILE A 111 -15.25 -13.22 2.44
N LEU A 112 -16.43 -12.78 2.01
CA LEU A 112 -16.58 -11.94 0.82
C LEU A 112 -16.71 -10.48 1.25
N LEU A 113 -15.74 -9.66 0.84
CA LEU A 113 -15.72 -8.22 1.05
C LEU A 113 -16.12 -7.52 -0.24
N ASP A 114 -17.15 -6.68 -0.16
CA ASP A 114 -17.86 -6.07 -1.29
C ASP A 114 -18.48 -7.08 -2.27
N VAL A 115 -19.59 -6.68 -2.87
CA VAL A 115 -20.31 -7.50 -3.86
C VAL A 115 -20.75 -6.61 -5.02
N GLY A 116 -19.77 -6.09 -5.75
CA GLY A 116 -20.00 -5.38 -7.01
C GLY A 116 -20.69 -6.24 -8.07
N GLU A 117 -21.19 -5.59 -9.12
CA GLU A 117 -21.74 -6.26 -10.29
C GLU A 117 -20.70 -7.23 -10.91
N GLY A 118 -21.15 -8.44 -11.26
CA GLY A 118 -20.29 -9.46 -11.87
C GLY A 118 -19.49 -10.31 -10.87
N THR A 119 -19.55 -10.01 -9.57
CA THR A 119 -18.89 -10.80 -8.51
C THR A 119 -19.32 -12.26 -8.53
N PHE A 120 -20.62 -12.54 -8.68
CA PHE A 120 -21.14 -13.90 -8.75
C PHE A 120 -20.61 -14.66 -9.96
N ALA A 121 -20.57 -14.04 -11.14
CA ALA A 121 -20.02 -14.66 -12.34
C ALA A 121 -18.51 -14.92 -12.21
N ALA A 122 -17.77 -14.04 -11.54
CA ALA A 122 -16.35 -14.24 -11.24
C ALA A 122 -16.14 -15.43 -10.28
N LEU A 123 -16.96 -15.54 -9.22
CA LEU A 123 -16.94 -16.68 -8.30
C LEU A 123 -17.24 -17.98 -9.03
N LEU A 124 -18.29 -18.01 -9.86
CA LEU A 124 -18.58 -19.17 -10.68
C LEU A 124 -17.36 -19.53 -11.53
N ARG A 125 -16.80 -18.62 -12.32
CA ARG A 125 -15.63 -18.94 -13.16
C ARG A 125 -14.43 -19.51 -12.39
N LEU A 126 -14.24 -19.10 -11.14
CA LEU A 126 -13.15 -19.60 -10.29
C LEU A 126 -13.44 -20.95 -9.66
N PHE A 127 -14.66 -21.22 -9.20
CA PHE A 127 -15.00 -22.41 -8.42
C PHE A 127 -15.86 -23.44 -9.16
N SER A 128 -16.30 -23.13 -10.38
CA SER A 128 -17.20 -23.93 -11.22
C SER A 128 -16.61 -25.26 -11.71
N SER A 129 -15.34 -25.55 -11.42
CA SER A 129 -14.71 -26.86 -11.65
C SER A 129 -14.70 -27.76 -10.40
N CYS A 130 -14.99 -27.20 -9.22
CA CYS A 130 -15.12 -27.94 -7.96
C CYS A 130 -16.54 -28.52 -7.82
N GLY A 131 -16.91 -29.37 -8.77
CA GLY A 131 -18.19 -30.07 -8.80
C GLY A 131 -18.05 -31.57 -9.09
N LYS A 132 -16.82 -32.09 -9.12
CA LYS A 132 -16.58 -33.53 -9.05
C LYS A 132 -16.25 -33.87 -7.60
N SER A 133 -17.24 -34.38 -6.88
CA SER A 133 -16.95 -35.19 -5.69
C SER A 133 -16.00 -36.30 -6.12
N HIS A 134 -14.87 -36.42 -5.41
CA HIS A 134 -14.12 -37.67 -5.42
C HIS A 134 -14.92 -38.67 -4.58
N ASP A 135 -15.94 -39.25 -5.20
CA ASP A 135 -16.62 -40.48 -4.77
C ASP A 135 -16.58 -41.49 -5.92
#